data_AF-A0A183DSD2-F1
#
_entry.id   AF-A0A183DSD2-F1
#
_cell.length_a   1.000
_cell.length_b   1.000
_cell.length_c   1.000
_cell.angle_alpha   90.00
_cell.angle_beta   90.00
_cell.angle_gamma   90.00
#
_symmetry.space_group_name_H-M   'P 1'
#
loop_
_entity.id
_entity.type
_entity.pdbx_description
1 polymer ?
#
loop_
_entity_poly.entity_id
_entity_poly.type
_entity_poly.pdbx_seq_one_letter_code
_entity_poly.pdbx_strand_id
1 'polypeptide(L)'
;MANINVMLHCLRSFQKLPSKMKQQYAEFEALLDPSRNHRAYRMLTANMNAPTVPFVPLLLKDLTFTHEGNKTYFAGLINFEKMVNSNFVHLLSAFHRKGCCIPRYK
;
A
#
# COMPACT_ATOMS: atom_id res chain seq x y z
N MET A 1 -1.28 13.99 3.42
CA MET A 1 -1.18 12.76 4.25
C MET A 1 -2.19 12.90 5.37
N ALA A 2 -3.31 12.16 5.32
CA ALA A 2 -4.39 12.30 6.29
C ALA A 2 -3.87 12.01 7.71
N ASN A 3 -4.30 12.86 8.64
CA ASN A 3 -3.65 13.11 9.91
C ASN A 3 -3.96 11.99 10.92
N ILE A 4 -3.01 11.07 11.14
CA ILE A 4 -3.03 10.10 12.26
C ILE A 4 -3.19 10.81 13.62
N ASN A 5 -2.93 12.12 13.71
CA ASN A 5 -3.14 12.87 14.94
C ASN A 5 -4.60 13.03 15.39
N VAL A 6 -5.62 12.66 14.60
CA VAL A 6 -7.01 12.78 15.07
C VAL A 6 -7.29 11.86 16.27
N MET A 7 -6.67 10.66 16.32
CA MET A 7 -6.74 9.78 17.50
C MET A 7 -5.96 10.36 18.69
N LEU A 8 -4.82 11.02 18.43
CA LEU A 8 -4.08 11.82 19.42
C LEU A 8 -4.84 13.06 19.88
N HIS A 9 -5.77 13.59 19.10
CA HIS A 9 -6.62 14.71 19.53
C HIS A 9 -7.76 14.23 20.45
N CYS A 10 -8.18 12.97 20.32
CA CYS A 10 -9.23 12.35 21.13
C CYS A 10 -8.66 11.37 22.18
N LEU A 11 -7.56 11.75 22.87
CA LEU A 11 -6.88 10.93 23.89
C LEU A 11 -7.83 10.34 24.93
N ARG A 12 -8.88 11.08 25.32
CA ARG A 12 -9.84 10.65 26.33
C ARG A 12 -10.62 9.40 25.94
N SER A 13 -10.95 9.25 24.65
CA SER A 13 -11.65 8.07 24.12
C SER A 13 -10.66 6.93 23.86
N PHE A 14 -9.44 7.26 23.40
CA PHE A 14 -8.40 6.26 23.15
C PHE A 14 -7.90 5.60 24.44
N GLN A 15 -7.77 6.36 25.54
CA GLN A 15 -7.39 5.83 26.85
C GLN A 15 -8.38 4.79 27.38
N LYS A 16 -9.66 4.90 27.03
CA LYS A 16 -10.73 3.98 27.46
C LYS A 16 -10.80 2.68 26.64
N LEU A 17 -10.05 2.55 25.55
CA LEU A 17 -10.03 1.31 24.75
C LEU A 17 -9.47 0.13 25.56
N PRO A 18 -10.03 -1.08 25.39
CA PRO A 18 -9.44 -2.31 25.90
C PRO A 18 -8.00 -2.48 25.42
N SER A 19 -7.14 -3.06 26.26
CA SER A 19 -5.72 -3.30 25.95
C SER A 19 -5.52 -4.07 24.65
N LYS A 20 -6.34 -5.09 24.40
CA LYS A 20 -6.32 -5.89 23.17
C LYS A 20 -6.47 -5.01 21.91
N MET A 21 -7.40 -4.06 21.92
CA MET A 21 -7.63 -3.19 20.75
C MET A 21 -6.48 -2.21 20.55
N LYS A 22 -5.89 -1.69 21.63
CA LYS A 22 -4.70 -0.83 21.57
C LYS A 22 -3.50 -1.59 20.98
N GLN A 23 -3.32 -2.85 21.35
CA GLN A 23 -2.26 -3.70 20.80
C GLN A 23 -2.47 -3.94 19.30
N GLN A 24 -3.68 -4.31 18.87
CA GLN A 24 -4.00 -4.48 17.45
C GLN A 24 -3.78 -3.20 16.64
N TYR A 25 -4.14 -2.04 17.20
CA TYR A 25 -3.87 -0.75 16.58
C TYR A 25 -2.37 -0.50 16.38
N ALA A 26 -1.55 -0.76 17.40
CA ALA A 26 -0.09 -0.62 17.30
C ALA A 26 0.51 -1.58 16.25
N GLU A 27 -0.01 -2.80 16.13
CA GLU A 27 0.39 -3.73 15.07
C GLU A 27 0.05 -3.18 13.67
N PHE A 28 -1.12 -2.57 13.49
CA PHE A 28 -1.49 -1.94 12.22
C PHE A 28 -0.62 -0.71 11.89
N GLU A 29 -0.26 0.09 12.88
CA GLU A 29 0.68 1.20 12.67
C GLU A 29 2.06 0.70 12.24
N ALA A 30 2.57 -0.34 12.89
CA ALA A 30 3.85 -0.95 12.54
C ALA A 30 3.86 -1.52 11.11
N LEU A 31 2.73 -2.07 10.64
CA LEU A 31 2.59 -2.54 9.26
C LEU A 31 2.64 -1.40 8.22
N LEU A 32 2.15 -0.22 8.58
CA LEU A 32 2.09 0.96 7.68
C LEU A 32 3.31 1.88 7.82
N ASP A 33 4.30 1.51 8.63
CA ASP A 33 5.52 2.28 8.84
C ASP A 33 6.22 2.62 7.51
N PRO A 34 6.55 3.90 7.24
CA PRO A 34 7.13 4.33 5.97
C PRO A 34 8.61 3.95 5.81
N SER A 35 9.28 3.49 6.87
CA SER A 35 10.72 3.19 6.84
C SER A 35 11.05 2.14 5.79
N ARG A 36 12.21 2.31 5.14
CA ARG A 36 12.70 1.42 4.07
C ARG A 36 11.64 1.22 2.96
N ASN A 37 10.91 2.29 2.63
CA ASN A 37 9.85 2.32 1.62
C ASN A 37 8.70 1.32 1.89
N HIS A 38 8.13 1.37 3.10
CA HIS A 38 7.04 0.49 3.55
C HIS A 38 7.40 -1.00 3.49
N ARG A 39 8.60 -1.37 3.94
CA ARG A 39 9.09 -2.76 3.89
C ARG A 39 8.13 -3.74 4.57
N ALA A 40 7.59 -3.39 5.75
CA ALA A 40 6.68 -4.25 6.49
C ALA A 40 5.42 -4.57 5.68
N TYR A 41 4.77 -3.55 5.13
CA TYR A 41 3.63 -3.71 4.23
C TYR A 41 3.98 -4.56 3.00
N ARG A 42 5.11 -4.30 2.34
CA ARG A 42 5.54 -5.07 1.16
C ARG A 42 5.75 -6.55 1.46
N MET A 43 6.40 -6.88 2.58
CA MET A 43 6.62 -8.26 3.03
C MET A 43 5.29 -8.97 3.32
N LEU A 44 4.34 -8.28 3.97
CA LEU A 44 3.00 -8.81 4.19
C LEU A 44 2.31 -9.12 2.84
N THR A 45 2.28 -8.15 1.92
CA THR A 45 1.61 -8.32 0.62
C THR A 45 2.22 -9.41 -0.25
N ALA A 46 3.55 -9.63 -0.17
CA ALA A 46 4.22 -10.68 -0.92
C ALA A 46 3.79 -12.09 -0.49
N ASN A 47 3.30 -12.25 0.75
CA ASN A 47 2.84 -13.53 1.30
C ASN A 47 1.31 -13.69 1.25
N MET A 48 0.57 -12.70 0.76
CA MET A 48 -0.89 -12.77 0.66
C MET A 48 -1.34 -13.40 -0.67
N ASN A 49 -2.33 -14.29 -0.58
CA ASN A 49 -2.98 -14.85 -1.76
C ASN A 49 -4.03 -13.89 -2.30
N ALA A 50 -4.08 -13.71 -3.63
CA ALA A 50 -5.15 -12.97 -4.28
C ALA A 50 -6.52 -13.63 -4.02
N PRO A 51 -7.60 -12.85 -3.93
CA PRO A 51 -7.67 -11.40 -4.16
C PRO A 51 -7.27 -10.55 -2.96
N THR A 52 -6.44 -9.53 -3.21
CA THR A 52 -5.96 -8.59 -2.18
C THR A 52 -6.15 -7.17 -2.67
N VAL A 53 -6.85 -6.34 -1.90
CA VAL A 53 -6.94 -4.89 -2.17
C VAL A 53 -5.61 -4.23 -1.78
N PRO A 54 -4.87 -3.62 -2.72
CA PRO A 54 -3.58 -3.02 -2.40
C PRO A 54 -3.73 -1.63 -1.77
N PHE A 55 -2.70 -1.18 -1.07
CA PHE A 55 -2.59 0.18 -0.56
C PHE A 55 -2.25 1.14 -1.71
N VAL A 56 -3.29 1.65 -2.37
CA VAL A 56 -3.20 2.48 -3.57
C VAL A 56 -2.21 3.65 -3.45
N PRO A 57 -2.12 4.40 -2.32
CA PRO A 57 -1.13 5.48 -2.18
C PRO A 57 0.32 5.03 -2.40
N LEU A 58 0.70 3.83 -1.93
CA LEU A 58 2.05 3.30 -2.13
C LEU A 58 2.30 2.91 -3.59
N LEU A 59 1.29 2.39 -4.28
CA LEU A 59 1.38 2.09 -5.71
C LEU A 59 1.57 3.35 -6.55
N LEU A 60 0.79 4.40 -6.24
CA LEU A 60 0.91 5.68 -6.92
C LEU A 60 2.28 6.30 -6.65
N LYS A 61 2.77 6.22 -5.41
CA LYS A 61 4.13 6.65 -5.08
C LYS A 61 5.19 5.94 -5.93
N ASP A 62 5.10 4.62 -6.07
CA ASP A 62 6.05 3.84 -6.87
C ASP A 62 5.99 4.25 -8.35
N LEU A 63 4.78 4.43 -8.90
CA LEU A 63 4.58 4.89 -10.27
C LEU A 63 5.17 6.27 -10.52
N THR A 64 4.90 7.24 -9.64
CA THR A 64 5.44 8.59 -9.74
C THR A 64 6.96 8.55 -9.67
N PHE A 65 7.54 7.78 -8.75
CA PHE A 65 8.98 7.64 -8.62
C PHE A 65 9.63 7.04 -9.88
N THR A 66 9.04 5.99 -10.46
CA THR A 66 9.52 5.41 -11.73
C THR A 66 9.38 6.40 -12.88
N HIS A 67 8.29 7.17 -12.93
CA HIS A 67 8.03 8.13 -14.00
C HIS A 67 8.99 9.32 -13.98
N GLU A 68 9.19 9.91 -12.82
CA GLU A 68 10.06 11.09 -12.61
C GLU A 68 11.54 10.72 -12.59
N GLY A 69 11.88 9.54 -12.03
CA GLY A 69 13.26 9.08 -11.92
C GLY A 69 13.85 8.54 -13.23
N ASN A 70 13.02 8.16 -14.21
CA ASN A 70 13.49 7.57 -15.47
C ASN A 70 12.89 8.29 -16.67
N LYS A 71 13.73 8.75 -17.60
CA LYS A 71 13.25 9.34 -18.86
C LYS A 71 12.61 8.27 -19.74
N THR A 72 11.49 8.62 -20.37
CA THR A 72 10.81 7.77 -21.35
C THR A 72 11.65 7.57 -22.61
N TYR A 73 12.48 8.56 -22.94
CA TYR A 73 13.41 8.51 -24.06
C TYR A 73 14.84 8.68 -23.57
N PHE A 74 15.74 7.87 -24.10
CA PHE A 74 17.17 7.98 -23.90
C PHE A 74 17.85 7.99 -25.27
N ALA A 75 18.60 9.05 -25.57
CA ALA A 75 19.22 9.27 -26.89
C ALA A 75 18.24 9.15 -28.08
N GLY A 76 17.00 9.61 -27.91
CA GLY A 76 15.95 9.53 -28.94
C GLY A 76 15.27 8.16 -29.08
N LEU A 77 15.73 7.14 -28.35
CA LEU A 77 15.13 5.80 -28.34
C LEU A 77 14.21 5.63 -27.12
N ILE A 78 13.18 4.80 -27.26
CA ILE A 78 12.27 4.47 -26.16
C ILE A 78 13.02 3.64 -25.11
N ASN A 79 12.86 4.03 -23.85
CA ASN A 79 13.39 3.28 -22.72
C ASN A 79 12.44 2.11 -22.36
N PHE A 80 12.70 0.94 -22.92
CA PHE A 80 11.92 -0.27 -22.65
C PHE A 80 12.07 -0.77 -21.20
N GLU A 81 13.21 -0.51 -20.54
CA GLU A 81 13.42 -0.89 -19.14
C GLU A 81 12.41 -0.17 -18.23
N LYS A 82 12.16 1.13 -18.48
CA LYS A 82 11.09 1.89 -17.80
C LYS A 82 9.71 1.26 -18.01
N MET A 83 9.43 0.77 -19.21
CA MET A 83 8.12 0.20 -19.55
C MET A 83 7.89 -1.14 -18.84
N VAL A 84 8.91 -2.00 -18.76
CA VAL A 84 8.83 -3.31 -18.10
C VAL A 84 8.72 -3.15 -16.57
N ASN A 85 9.47 -2.22 -15.99
CA ASN A 85 9.50 -1.97 -14.55
C ASN A 85 8.25 -1.26 -14.01
N SER A 86 7.27 -0.92 -14.86
CA SER A 86 5.98 -0.39 -14.42
C SER A 86 5.17 -1.48 -13.72
N ASN A 87 5.40 -1.63 -12.41
CA ASN A 87 4.79 -2.61 -11.51
C ASN A 87 3.24 -2.63 -11.52
N PHE A 88 2.61 -1.59 -12.07
CA PHE A 88 1.17 -1.41 -12.04
C PHE A 88 0.39 -2.47 -12.82
N VAL A 89 0.92 -2.94 -13.96
CA VAL A 89 0.24 -3.95 -14.80
C VAL A 89 0.18 -5.31 -14.08
N HIS A 90 1.24 -5.67 -13.36
CA HIS A 90 1.31 -6.93 -12.61
C HIS A 90 0.39 -6.92 -11.39
N LEU A 91 0.31 -5.81 -10.66
CA LEU A 91 -0.46 -5.76 -9.42
C LEU A 91 -1.98 -5.63 -9.66
N LEU A 92 -2.39 -4.83 -10.66
CA LEU A 92 -3.80 -4.69 -11.00
C LEU A 92 -4.37 -6.01 -11.57
N SER A 93 -3.55 -6.73 -12.35
CA SER A 93 -3.95 -8.04 -12.89
C SER A 93 -4.03 -9.13 -11.82
N ALA A 94 -3.36 -9.00 -10.68
CA ALA A 94 -3.52 -9.91 -9.55
C ALA A 94 -4.86 -9.71 -8.82
N PHE A 95 -5.34 -8.46 -8.72
CA PHE A 95 -6.64 -8.16 -8.12
C PHE A 95 -7.82 -8.53 -9.04
N HIS A 96 -7.72 -8.22 -10.33
CA HIS A 96 -8.83 -8.44 -11.28
C HIS A 96 -9.06 -9.92 -11.64
N ARG A 97 -8.03 -10.78 -11.54
CA ARG A 97 -8.12 -12.19 -12.02
C ARG A 97 -8.79 -13.15 -11.04
N LYS A 98 -8.90 -12.81 -9.76
CA LYS A 98 -9.63 -13.61 -8.76
C LYS A 98 -10.71 -12.71 -8.16
N GLY A 99 -11.98 -12.98 -8.45
CA GLY A 99 -13.07 -12.22 -7.86
C GLY A 99 -13.02 -12.28 -6.32
N CYS A 100 -13.23 -11.15 -5.64
CA CYS A 100 -13.30 -11.13 -4.18
C CYS A 100 -14.65 -11.70 -3.72
N CYS A 101 -14.63 -12.86 -3.08
CA CYS A 101 -15.81 -13.48 -2.47
C CYS A 101 -16.18 -12.75 -1.16
N ILE A 102 -16.55 -11.47 -1.25
CA ILE A 102 -17.08 -10.72 -0.10
C ILE A 102 -18.57 -11.01 -0.02
N PRO A 103 -19.07 -11.64 1.06
CA PRO A 103 -20.50 -11.81 1.26
C PRO A 103 -21.17 -10.44 1.29
N ARG A 104 -22.18 -10.22 0.44
CA ARG A 104 -23.05 -9.06 0.60
C ARG A 104 -23.91 -9.28 1.83
N TYR A 105 -23.76 -8.41 2.83
CA TYR A 105 -24.75 -8.32 3.91
C TYR A 105 -26.11 -8.00 3.29
N LYS A 106 -27.11 -8.84 3.61
CA LYS A 106 -28.52 -8.57 3.33
C LYS A 106 -29.13 -7.78 4.47
#